data_AF-A0A354URX2-F1
#
_entry.id   AF-A0A354URX2-F1
#
_cell.length_a   1.000
_cell.length_b   1.000
_cell.length_c   1.000
_cell.angle_alpha   90.00
_cell.angle_beta   90.00
_cell.angle_gamma   90.00
#
_symmetry.space_group_name_H-M   'P 1'
#
loop_
_entity.id
_entity.type
_entity.pdbx_description
1 polymer ?
#
loop_
_entity_poly.entity_id
_entity_poly.type
_entity_poly.pdbx_seq_one_letter_code
_entity_poly.pdbx_strand_id
1 'polypeptide(L)'
;MTRALLVGREPPLDLGYEYVTEAPFEAVVIGSLSLSELLQFCDEPVLEALAQGKSVYLYTPGLPEAPKNRALSGSLTAAQRELKNWGVLFTDGGRKKLVTAEEARLLRSQGRQPAPGAVLTPLAREIMEGTK
;
A
#
# COMPACT_ATOMS: atom_id res chain seq x y z
N MET A 1 -3.49 17.54 1.64
CA MET A 1 -3.18 16.14 1.93
C MET A 1 -3.83 15.27 0.88
N THR A 2 -3.18 14.19 0.45
CA THR A 2 -3.75 13.25 -0.51
C THR A 2 -4.74 12.34 0.21
N ARG A 3 -5.89 12.04 -0.42
CA ARG A 3 -6.93 11.18 0.15
C ARG A 3 -6.80 9.74 -0.34
N ALA A 4 -6.85 8.80 0.59
CA ALA A 4 -6.86 7.37 0.28
C ALA A 4 -8.09 6.69 0.87
N LEU A 5 -8.73 5.82 0.08
CA LEU A 5 -9.77 4.95 0.60
C LEU A 5 -9.15 3.94 1.56
N LEU A 6 -9.65 3.84 2.78
CA LEU A 6 -9.19 2.84 3.75
C LEU A 6 -10.02 1.57 3.65
N VAL A 7 -9.34 0.44 3.42
CA VAL A 7 -9.93 -0.90 3.47
C VAL A 7 -9.35 -1.66 4.66
N GLY A 8 -10.23 -2.23 5.49
CA GLY A 8 -9.84 -2.89 6.73
C GLY A 8 -9.57 -1.90 7.87
N ARG A 9 -8.64 -2.23 8.77
CA ARG A 9 -8.32 -1.39 9.93
C ARG A 9 -7.18 -0.43 9.63
N GLU A 10 -7.32 0.82 10.07
CA GLU A 10 -6.32 1.87 9.93
C GLU A 10 -4.92 1.43 10.39
N PRO A 11 -3.87 1.65 9.57
CA PRO A 11 -2.49 1.44 9.99
C PRO A 11 -2.12 2.32 11.20
N PRO A 12 -1.39 1.81 12.20
CA PRO A 12 -0.92 2.60 13.33
C PRO A 12 0.22 3.57 12.96
N LEU A 13 0.79 3.41 11.77
CA LEU A 13 1.85 4.25 11.21
C LEU A 13 1.22 5.26 10.26
N ASP A 14 1.60 6.54 10.40
CA ASP A 14 1.21 7.58 9.47
C ASP A 14 1.84 7.32 8.09
N LEU A 15 0.99 6.96 7.13
CA LEU A 15 1.37 6.76 5.73
C LEU A 15 1.25 8.05 4.90
N GLY A 16 0.93 9.19 5.53
CA GLY A 16 0.80 10.49 4.88
C GLY A 16 -0.45 10.62 4.01
N TYR A 17 -1.50 9.88 4.33
CA TYR A 17 -2.81 9.94 3.68
C TYR A 17 -3.90 10.38 4.66
N GLU A 18 -4.84 11.16 4.16
CA GLU A 18 -6.13 11.34 4.80
C GLU A 18 -7.03 10.15 4.42
N TYR A 19 -7.38 9.31 5.39
CA TYR A 19 -8.20 8.13 5.15
C TYR A 19 -9.68 8.51 5.01
N VAL A 20 -10.30 8.05 3.93
CA VAL A 20 -11.73 8.23 3.64
C VAL A 20 -12.40 6.88 3.43
N THR A 21 -13.72 6.84 3.61
CA THR A 21 -14.55 5.64 3.35
C THR A 21 -15.34 5.74 2.06
N GLU A 22 -15.39 6.93 1.44
CA GLU A 22 -16.16 7.21 0.24
C GLU A 22 -15.34 8.10 -0.73
N ALA A 23 -15.78 8.17 -1.99
CA ALA A 23 -15.19 9.04 -2.98
C ALA A 23 -15.34 10.54 -2.59
N PRO A 24 -14.41 11.42 -2.97
CA PRO A 24 -13.26 11.21 -3.86
C PRO A 24 -11.96 10.78 -3.16
N PHE A 25 -11.23 9.84 -3.79
CA PHE A 25 -9.90 9.38 -3.37
C PHE A 25 -8.97 9.12 -4.57
N GLU A 26 -7.66 9.27 -4.35
CA GLU A 26 -6.61 9.11 -5.37
C GLU A 26 -5.89 7.75 -5.27
N ALA A 27 -5.96 7.11 -4.11
CA ALA A 27 -5.35 5.82 -3.84
C ALA A 27 -6.25 4.98 -2.90
N VAL A 28 -5.94 3.69 -2.79
CA VAL A 28 -6.54 2.81 -1.78
C VAL A 28 -5.43 2.30 -0.87
N VAL A 29 -5.67 2.30 0.43
CA VAL A 29 -4.80 1.72 1.43
C VAL A 29 -5.55 0.58 2.10
N ILE A 30 -5.09 -0.63 1.85
CA ILE A 30 -5.46 -1.82 2.59
C ILE A 30 -4.61 -1.82 3.86
N GLY A 31 -5.26 -1.59 4.99
CA GLY A 31 -4.62 -1.55 6.29
C GLY A 31 -4.36 -2.93 6.85
N SER A 32 -4.82 -3.18 8.08
CA SER A 32 -4.73 -4.52 8.68
C SER A 32 -5.88 -5.40 8.22
N LEU A 33 -5.57 -6.65 7.89
CA LEU A 33 -6.53 -7.69 7.54
C LEU A 33 -6.34 -8.88 8.49
N SER A 34 -7.44 -9.48 8.92
CA SER A 34 -7.44 -10.77 9.61
C SER A 34 -7.08 -11.91 8.65
N LEU A 35 -6.83 -13.09 9.22
CA LEU A 35 -6.54 -14.30 8.45
C LEU A 35 -7.63 -14.62 7.42
N SER A 36 -8.90 -14.57 7.84
CA SER A 36 -10.03 -14.88 6.97
C SER A 36 -10.21 -13.84 5.87
N GLU A 37 -10.07 -12.55 6.22
CA GLU A 37 -10.19 -11.44 5.26
C GLU A 37 -9.11 -11.50 4.19
N LEU A 38 -7.85 -11.80 4.56
CA LEU A 38 -6.78 -11.95 3.57
C LEU A 38 -6.99 -13.16 2.65
N LEU A 39 -7.48 -14.28 3.18
CA LEU A 39 -7.73 -15.49 2.38
C LEU A 39 -8.93 -15.38 1.44
N GLN A 40 -9.88 -14.50 1.75
CA GLN A 40 -11.10 -14.28 0.97
C GLN A 40 -11.13 -12.90 0.31
N PHE A 41 -9.98 -12.25 0.19
CA PHE A 41 -9.90 -10.87 -0.22
C PHE A 41 -10.41 -10.69 -1.66
N CYS A 42 -11.55 -10.01 -1.78
CA CYS A 42 -12.16 -9.62 -3.05
C CYS A 42 -13.01 -8.39 -2.78
N ASP A 43 -12.38 -7.23 -2.76
CA ASP A 43 -13.03 -5.96 -2.40
C ASP A 43 -13.24 -5.11 -3.66
N GLU A 44 -14.50 -4.77 -3.95
CA GLU A 44 -14.91 -4.07 -5.18
C GLU A 44 -14.17 -2.74 -5.37
N PRO A 45 -14.09 -1.83 -4.37
CA PRO A 45 -13.41 -0.55 -4.53
C PRO A 45 -11.91 -0.69 -4.80
N VAL A 46 -11.29 -1.79 -4.35
CA VAL A 46 -9.88 -2.08 -4.62
C VAL A 46 -9.71 -2.51 -6.07
N LEU A 47 -10.57 -3.42 -6.54
CA LEU A 47 -10.55 -3.88 -7.92
C LEU A 47 -10.87 -2.75 -8.90
N GLU A 48 -11.87 -1.92 -8.60
CA GLU A 48 -12.20 -0.71 -9.37
C GLU A 48 -11.03 0.28 -9.40
N ALA A 49 -10.39 0.53 -8.25
CA ALA A 49 -9.23 1.41 -8.19
C ALA A 49 -8.08 0.90 -9.06
N LEU A 50 -7.78 -0.41 -9.00
CA LEU A 50 -6.78 -1.03 -9.87
C LEU A 50 -7.15 -0.93 -11.34
N ALA A 51 -8.42 -1.18 -11.69
CA ALA A 51 -8.93 -1.06 -13.06
C ALA A 51 -8.84 0.38 -13.59
N GLN A 52 -9.01 1.38 -12.73
CA GLN A 52 -8.85 2.80 -13.06
C GLN A 52 -7.37 3.26 -13.07
N GLY A 53 -6.42 2.37 -12.78
CA GLY A 53 -4.99 2.68 -12.69
C GLY A 53 -4.58 3.46 -11.44
N LYS A 54 -5.45 3.55 -10.43
CA LYS A 54 -5.12 4.14 -9.14
C LYS A 54 -4.17 3.22 -8.37
N SER A 55 -3.35 3.82 -7.52
CA SER A 55 -2.43 3.04 -6.68
C SER A 55 -3.16 2.40 -5.51
N VAL A 56 -2.87 1.12 -5.28
CA VAL A 56 -3.33 0.37 -4.11
C VAL A 56 -2.14 -0.05 -3.28
N TYR A 57 -2.18 0.26 -1.99
CA TYR A 57 -1.14 -0.07 -1.03
C TYR A 57 -1.63 -1.10 -0.02
N LEU A 58 -0.76 -2.02 0.38
CA LEU A 58 -1.03 -2.99 1.44
C LEU A 58 -0.04 -2.77 2.59
N TYR A 59 -0.57 -2.51 3.79
CA TYR A 59 0.20 -2.37 5.01
C TYR A 59 0.56 -3.75 5.59
N THR A 60 1.77 -4.22 5.28
CA THR A 60 2.22 -5.57 5.63
C THR A 60 2.32 -5.90 7.13
N PRO A 61 2.63 -4.96 8.06
CA PRO A 61 2.67 -5.25 9.49
C PRO A 61 1.28 -5.49 10.09
N GLY A 62 0.22 -5.11 9.36
CA GLY A 62 -1.17 -5.41 9.71
C GLY A 62 -1.64 -6.77 9.22
N LEU A 63 -0.78 -7.57 8.59
CA LEU A 63 -1.11 -8.91 8.10
C LEU A 63 -0.92 -9.97 9.19
N PRO A 64 -1.67 -11.08 9.13
CA PRO A 64 -1.51 -12.19 10.06
C PRO A 64 -0.11 -12.81 9.96
N GLU A 65 0.44 -13.22 11.11
CA GLU A 65 1.68 -14.00 11.18
C GLU A 65 1.53 -15.35 10.47
N ALA A 66 2.66 -15.92 10.05
CA ALA A 66 2.68 -17.22 9.40
C ALA A 66 2.10 -18.31 10.34
N PRO A 67 1.01 -18.98 9.97
CA PRO A 67 0.37 -19.97 10.82
C PRO A 67 1.24 -21.23 10.89
N LYS A 68 1.18 -21.92 12.03
CA LYS A 68 1.88 -23.20 12.25
C LYS A 68 1.36 -24.32 11.33
N ASN A 69 0.13 -24.19 10.83
CA ASN A 69 -0.44 -25.12 9.87
C ASN A 69 0.14 -24.84 8.46
N ARG A 70 0.87 -25.84 7.93
CA ARG A 70 1.54 -25.75 6.63
C ARG A 70 0.58 -25.46 5.47
N ALA A 71 -0.61 -26.05 5.46
CA ALA A 71 -1.59 -25.82 4.39
C ALA A 71 -2.06 -24.36 4.40
N LEU A 72 -2.41 -23.84 5.58
CA LEU A 72 -2.81 -22.43 5.75
C LEU A 72 -1.68 -21.46 5.42
N SER A 73 -0.44 -21.79 5.77
CA SER A 73 0.74 -20.99 5.42
C SER A 73 0.93 -20.90 3.90
N GLY A 74 0.72 -22.02 3.19
CA GLY A 74 0.70 -22.05 1.73
C GLY A 74 -0.41 -21.18 1.14
N SER A 75 -1.63 -21.27 1.67
CA SER A 75 -2.78 -20.46 1.23
C SER A 75 -2.54 -18.95 1.42
N LEU A 76 -1.96 -18.53 2.56
CA LEU A 76 -1.63 -17.12 2.77
C LEU A 76 -0.59 -16.60 1.81
N THR A 77 0.44 -17.41 1.55
CA THR A 77 1.48 -17.06 0.58
C THR A 77 0.89 -16.89 -0.82
N ALA A 78 -0.07 -17.75 -1.19
CA ALA A 78 -0.79 -17.64 -2.46
C ALA A 78 -1.64 -16.36 -2.53
N ALA A 79 -2.42 -16.06 -1.48
CA ALA A 79 -3.24 -14.84 -1.40
C ALA A 79 -2.39 -13.56 -1.50
N GLN A 80 -1.29 -13.47 -0.75
CA GLN A 80 -0.37 -12.33 -0.85
C GLN A 80 0.25 -12.21 -2.25
N ARG A 81 0.59 -13.34 -2.88
CA ARG A 81 1.12 -13.35 -4.24
C ARG A 81 0.09 -12.87 -5.26
N GLU A 82 -1.17 -13.24 -5.08
CA GLU A 82 -2.27 -12.80 -5.93
C GLU A 82 -2.46 -11.28 -5.88
N LEU A 83 -2.48 -10.70 -4.68
CA LEU A 83 -2.52 -9.24 -4.51
C LEU A 83 -1.35 -8.55 -5.22
N LYS A 84 -0.15 -9.11 -5.09
CA LYS A 84 1.03 -8.60 -5.78
C LYS A 84 0.89 -8.71 -7.31
N ASN A 85 0.30 -9.79 -7.82
CA ASN A 85 0.06 -9.98 -9.25
C ASN A 85 -0.96 -8.98 -9.80
N TRP A 86 -1.95 -8.56 -9.00
CA TRP A 86 -2.90 -7.50 -9.37
C TRP A 86 -2.27 -6.11 -9.39
N GLY A 87 -1.04 -5.94 -8.89
CA GLY A 87 -0.35 -4.66 -8.84
C GLY A 87 -0.44 -3.93 -7.50
N VAL A 88 -0.92 -4.59 -6.44
CA VAL A 88 -0.91 -4.02 -5.08
C VAL A 88 0.52 -3.82 -4.60
N LEU A 89 0.80 -2.64 -4.05
CA LEU A 89 2.12 -2.22 -3.58
C LEU A 89 2.25 -2.47 -2.07
N PHE A 90 3.24 -3.28 -1.68
CA PHE A 90 3.42 -3.73 -0.30
C PHE A 90 4.32 -2.75 0.46
N THR A 91 3.79 -2.08 1.48
CA THR A 91 4.52 -1.18 2.37
C THR A 91 4.53 -1.70 3.80
N ASP A 92 5.69 -1.62 4.46
CA ASP A 92 5.83 -1.99 5.87
C ASP A 92 5.88 -0.77 6.81
N GLY A 93 5.80 0.45 6.27
CA GLY A 93 6.03 1.69 7.02
C GLY A 93 7.46 1.85 7.57
N GLY A 94 8.36 0.89 7.30
CA GLY A 94 9.71 0.78 7.83
C GLY A 94 10.76 0.69 6.74
N ARG A 95 11.27 -0.51 6.41
CA ARG A 95 12.30 -0.68 5.37
C ARG A 95 11.76 -0.38 3.97
N LYS A 96 10.47 -0.67 3.75
CA LYS A 96 9.67 -0.29 2.59
C LYS A 96 8.71 0.84 2.95
N LYS A 97 9.25 1.90 3.57
CA LYS A 97 8.48 3.10 3.90
C LYS A 97 7.77 3.62 2.64
N LEU A 98 6.49 3.93 2.78
CA LEU A 98 5.74 4.63 1.76
C LEU A 98 6.23 6.08 1.71
N VAL A 99 6.63 6.54 0.53
CA VAL A 99 7.11 7.90 0.29
C VAL A 99 6.05 8.65 -0.49
N THR A 100 5.45 9.63 0.16
CA THR A 100 4.43 10.51 -0.41
C THR A 100 5.07 11.57 -1.31
N ALA A 101 4.24 12.26 -2.10
CA ALA A 101 4.70 13.36 -2.95
C ALA A 101 5.37 14.49 -2.16
N GLU A 102 4.88 14.78 -0.96
CA GLU A 102 5.45 15.80 -0.09
C GLU A 102 6.82 15.39 0.44
N GLU A 103 6.96 14.15 0.91
CA GLU A 103 8.26 13.61 1.32
C GLU A 103 9.25 13.55 0.15
N ALA A 104 8.80 13.19 -1.05
CA ALA A 104 9.63 13.19 -2.25
C ALA A 104 10.15 14.59 -2.61
N ARG A 105 9.33 15.64 -2.46
CA ARG A 105 9.78 17.04 -2.67
C ARG A 105 10.86 17.42 -1.67
N LEU A 106 10.69 17.04 -0.41
CA LEU A 106 11.67 17.30 0.64
C LEU A 106 12.98 16.54 0.40
N LEU A 107 12.91 15.27 0.02
CA LEU A 107 14.10 14.47 -0.30
C LEU A 107 14.84 15.06 -1.50
N ARG A 108 14.12 15.45 -2.56
CA ARG A 108 14.71 16.08 -3.74
C ARG A 108 15.32 17.44 -3.43
N SER A 109 14.70 18.28 -2.61
CA SER A 109 15.26 19.58 -2.22
C SER A 109 16.53 19.44 -1.37
N GLN A 110 16.66 18.35 -0.62
CA GLN A 110 17.86 17.99 0.15
C GLN A 110 18.91 17.21 -0.67
N GLY A 111 18.66 16.92 -1.95
CA GLY A 111 19.56 16.12 -2.80
C GLY A 111 19.70 14.66 -2.35
N ARG A 112 18.73 14.14 -1.58
CA ARG A 112 18.74 12.78 -1.02
C ARG A 112 17.85 11.86 -1.85
N GLN A 113 18.19 10.57 -1.89
CA GLN A 113 17.32 9.53 -2.45
C GLN A 113 16.47 8.85 -1.37
N PRO A 114 15.31 8.29 -1.73
CA PRO A 114 14.51 7.45 -0.86
C PRO A 114 15.32 6.25 -0.36
N ALA A 115 14.93 5.68 0.78
CA ALA A 115 15.56 4.47 1.30
C ALA A 115 15.50 3.32 0.27
N PRO A 116 16.52 2.46 0.17
CA PRO A 116 16.49 1.31 -0.74
C PRO A 116 15.26 0.42 -0.47
N GLY A 117 14.39 0.27 -1.47
CA GLY A 117 13.15 -0.50 -1.36
C GLY A 117 11.92 0.29 -0.87
N ALA A 118 12.03 1.61 -0.71
CA ALA A 118 10.89 2.48 -0.45
C ALA A 118 9.81 2.35 -1.52
N VAL A 119 8.54 2.41 -1.09
CA VAL A 119 7.40 2.38 -2.00
C VAL A 119 7.05 3.83 -2.33
N LEU A 120 7.19 4.22 -3.59
CA LEU A 120 6.86 5.57 -4.03
C LEU A 120 5.41 5.63 -4.47
N THR A 121 4.71 6.69 -4.06
CA THR A 121 3.46 7.06 -4.72
C THR A 121 3.72 7.47 -6.18
N PRO A 122 2.75 7.37 -7.11
CA PRO A 122 2.97 7.78 -8.51
C PRO A 122 3.52 9.20 -8.61
N LEU A 123 2.93 10.13 -7.87
CA LEU A 123 3.39 11.51 -7.84
C LEU A 123 4.77 11.65 -7.19
N ALA A 124 5.08 10.90 -6.13
CA ALA A 124 6.43 10.85 -5.56
C ALA A 124 7.46 10.31 -6.55
N ARG A 125 7.08 9.28 -7.32
CA ARG A 125 7.93 8.68 -8.35
C ARG A 125 8.24 9.69 -9.44
N GLU A 126 7.23 10.41 -9.94
CA GLU A 126 7.43 11.50 -10.92
C GLU A 126 8.35 12.61 -10.36
N ILE A 127 8.16 12.98 -9.09
CA ILE A 127 9.00 14.00 -8.44
C ILE A 127 10.45 13.53 -8.33
N MET A 128 10.68 12.26 -7.96
CA MET A 128 12.03 11.71 -7.77
C MET A 128 12.74 11.39 -9.09
N GLU A 129 12.03 10.84 -10.08
CA GLU A 129 12.56 10.55 -11.42
C GLU A 129 12.81 11.84 -12.22
N GLY A 130 12.16 12.94 -11.83
CA GLY A 130 12.29 14.24 -12.45
C GLY A 130 11.55 14.26 -13.77
N THR A 131 10.40 14.92 -13.80
CA THR A 131 9.77 15.33 -15.06
C THR A 131 10.82 16.07 -15.88
N LYS A 132 11.18 15.49 -17.02
CA LYS A 132 11.96 16.14 -18.07
C LYS A 132 11.05 17.07 -18.85
#